data_AF-A0A2I4FF34-F1
#
_entry.id   AF-A0A2I4FF34-F1
#
_cell.length_a   1.000
_cell.length_b   1.000
_cell.length_c   1.000
_cell.angle_alpha   90.00
_cell.angle_beta   90.00
_cell.angle_gamma   90.00
#
_symmetry.space_group_name_H-M   'P 1'
#
loop_
_entity.id
_entity.type
_entity.pdbx_description
1 polymer ?
#
loop_
_entity_poly.entity_id
_entity_poly.type
_entity_poly.pdbx_seq_one_letter_code
_entity_poly.pdbx_strand_id
1 'polypeptide(L)'
;MAQESAAGDLMYVDDFFLSMLFDVEEENEILPLSDEKYAEELQFQEVLMGSMITSQHANKGASSSSSFSSPLIQASSSTQNPEPVEETKEAGESSSCFCEICAERKDSEEMFKNHSCVHSFCSDCISKHVATKIQESITVVSCPELGCETVLTIDACRRVLPKEVQERWDSALCETQVPAFQTFYCPFKDCSAMLLNDNEGGEVIRESECPSCHRLFCAQCYVAWHPGVECEEYQRLNEDERGRDDLMVRELARERRWMRCPRCKYYVEKTEGCLHITCRCAFQFCYGCGVKWTGDHGGCQRN
;
A
#
# COMPACT_ATOMS: atom_id res chain seq x y z
N MET A 1 45.17 -37.95 34.04
CA MET A 1 44.28 -36.77 34.14
C MET A 1 43.52 -36.72 32.81
N ALA A 2 42.58 -37.63 32.55
CA ALA A 2 41.21 -37.68 33.08
C ALA A 2 40.46 -36.36 32.83
N GLN A 3 39.68 -36.32 31.75
CA GLN A 3 38.40 -35.61 31.69
C GLN A 3 37.53 -36.21 30.57
N GLU A 4 36.63 -37.08 31.01
CA GLU A 4 35.40 -37.50 30.34
C GLU A 4 34.28 -36.48 30.62
N SER A 5 33.33 -36.37 29.67
CA SER A 5 31.90 -36.04 29.85
C SER A 5 31.53 -34.66 30.44
N ALA A 6 30.40 -34.01 30.12
CA ALA A 6 29.11 -34.53 29.71
C ALA A 6 28.34 -33.52 28.82
N ALA A 7 27.47 -34.09 27.99
CA ALA A 7 26.42 -33.39 27.26
C ALA A 7 25.49 -32.64 28.24
N GLY A 8 25.29 -31.35 27.96
CA GLY A 8 24.22 -30.54 28.52
C GLY A 8 23.20 -30.28 27.43
N ASP A 9 22.18 -31.13 27.40
CA ASP A 9 20.97 -31.00 26.59
C ASP A 9 20.16 -29.81 27.14
N LEU A 10 20.29 -28.64 26.51
CA LEU A 10 19.49 -27.46 26.84
C LEU A 10 18.36 -27.38 25.83
N MET A 11 17.20 -27.85 26.29
CA MET A 11 15.89 -27.69 25.68
C MET A 11 15.71 -26.22 25.24
N TYR A 12 15.74 -25.98 23.93
CA TYR A 12 15.35 -24.72 23.32
C TYR A 12 13.84 -24.56 23.55
N VAL A 13 13.47 -23.86 24.61
CA VAL A 13 12.10 -23.45 24.87
C VAL A 13 11.86 -22.21 24.02
N ASP A 14 10.89 -22.30 23.11
CA ASP A 14 10.53 -21.24 22.18
C ASP A 14 10.05 -20.00 22.96
N ASP A 15 10.63 -18.82 22.69
CA ASP A 15 10.35 -17.53 23.35
C ASP A 15 8.87 -17.10 23.22
N PHE A 16 8.11 -17.80 22.39
CA PHE A 16 6.66 -17.61 22.25
C PHE A 16 5.89 -18.09 23.48
N PHE A 17 6.35 -19.13 24.19
CA PHE A 17 5.63 -19.69 25.35
C PHE A 17 5.81 -18.83 26.61
N LEU A 18 6.94 -18.14 26.73
CA LEU A 18 7.25 -17.28 27.87
C LEU A 18 6.46 -15.96 27.85
N SER A 19 6.00 -15.52 26.67
CA SER A 19 5.21 -14.30 26.52
C SER A 19 3.74 -14.47 26.97
N MET A 20 3.23 -15.70 27.09
CA MET A 20 1.88 -15.95 27.65
C MET A 20 1.86 -16.09 29.18
N LEU A 21 3.02 -16.17 29.83
CA LEU A 21 3.14 -16.46 31.27
C LEU A 21 3.48 -15.24 32.12
N PHE A 22 3.62 -14.04 31.52
CA PHE A 22 3.97 -12.81 32.25
C PHE A 22 2.87 -11.73 32.30
N ASP A 23 1.65 -12.03 31.85
CA ASP A 23 0.49 -11.12 32.04
C ASP A 23 -0.42 -11.55 33.20
N VAL A 24 0.17 -11.96 34.33
CA VAL A 24 -0.59 -12.16 35.57
C VAL A 24 0.17 -11.61 36.77
N GLU A 25 -0.58 -10.82 37.57
CA GLU A 25 -0.35 -10.35 38.95
C GLU A 25 0.19 -8.90 39.06
N GLU A 26 -0.52 -7.88 39.57
CA GLU A 26 -1.68 -7.74 40.49
C GLU A 26 -2.18 -6.26 40.38
N GLU A 27 -3.41 -5.79 40.62
CA GLU A 27 -4.53 -6.25 41.45
C GLU A 27 -5.84 -5.46 41.09
N ASN A 28 -6.97 -6.17 41.12
CA ASN A 28 -8.37 -5.72 41.32
C ASN A 28 -9.18 -5.03 40.20
N GLU A 29 -9.70 -5.85 39.27
CA GLU A 29 -11.15 -5.95 39.04
C GLU A 29 -11.47 -7.31 38.38
N ILE A 30 -11.90 -8.28 39.19
CA ILE A 30 -12.49 -9.53 38.67
C ILE A 30 -13.82 -9.15 38.03
N LEU A 31 -13.82 -8.87 36.73
CA LEU A 31 -15.05 -8.77 35.96
C LEU A 31 -15.65 -10.18 35.90
N PRO A 32 -16.87 -10.42 36.41
CA PRO A 32 -17.54 -11.68 36.18
C PRO A 32 -17.89 -11.72 34.69
N LEU A 33 -17.17 -12.55 33.93
CA LEU A 33 -17.64 -12.96 32.61
C LEU A 33 -19.01 -13.61 32.83
N SER A 34 -20.09 -12.95 32.38
CA SER A 34 -21.41 -13.54 32.52
C SER A 34 -21.47 -14.80 31.66
N ASP A 35 -22.14 -15.83 32.17
CA ASP A 35 -22.36 -17.09 31.45
C ASP A 35 -22.95 -16.88 30.05
N GLU A 36 -23.63 -15.75 29.83
CA GLU A 36 -24.18 -15.30 28.54
C GLU A 36 -23.10 -15.00 27.50
N LYS A 37 -22.07 -14.21 27.83
CA LYS A 37 -20.98 -13.91 26.89
C LYS A 37 -20.14 -15.13 26.54
N TYR A 38 -19.94 -16.03 27.51
CA TYR A 38 -19.23 -17.27 27.30
C TYR A 38 -20.03 -18.24 26.41
N ALA A 39 -21.36 -18.29 26.58
CA ALA A 39 -22.24 -19.05 25.71
C ALA A 39 -22.28 -18.50 24.27
N GLU A 40 -22.26 -17.18 24.09
CA GLU A 40 -22.19 -16.53 22.77
C GLU A 40 -20.89 -16.88 22.03
N GLU A 41 -19.75 -16.85 22.72
CA GLU A 41 -18.45 -17.23 22.14
C GLU A 41 -18.41 -18.71 21.73
N LEU A 42 -18.96 -19.61 22.56
CA LEU A 42 -19.08 -21.03 22.20
C LEU A 42 -19.96 -21.24 20.97
N GLN A 43 -21.10 -20.56 20.88
CA GLN A 43 -21.98 -20.64 19.71
C GLN A 43 -21.29 -20.11 18.45
N PHE A 44 -20.52 -19.03 18.56
CA PHE A 44 -19.76 -18.49 17.43
C PHE A 44 -18.71 -19.50 16.91
N GLN A 45 -17.97 -20.14 17.82
CA GLN A 45 -16.98 -21.15 17.47
C GLN A 45 -17.62 -22.41 16.85
N GLU A 46 -18.79 -22.84 17.34
CA GLU A 46 -19.55 -23.95 16.76
C GLU A 46 -20.02 -23.64 15.32
N VAL A 47 -20.46 -22.41 15.05
CA VAL A 47 -20.88 -21.96 13.71
C VAL A 47 -19.70 -21.94 12.72
N LEU A 48 -18.52 -21.50 13.17
CA LEU A 48 -17.30 -21.53 12.35
C LEU A 48 -16.91 -22.97 12.00
N MET A 49 -16.94 -23.87 12.98
CA MET A 49 -16.64 -25.30 12.79
C MET A 49 -17.65 -25.97 11.85
N GLY A 50 -18.95 -25.64 11.96
CA GLY A 50 -20.00 -26.15 11.08
C GLY A 50 -19.86 -25.68 9.62
N SER A 51 -19.35 -24.46 9.42
CA SER A 51 -19.10 -23.88 8.09
C SER A 51 -17.91 -24.54 7.37
N MET A 52 -16.91 -24.98 8.14
CA MET A 52 -15.77 -25.74 7.59
C MET A 52 -16.18 -27.15 7.15
N ILE A 53 -17.10 -27.81 7.88
CA ILE A 53 -17.59 -29.15 7.56
C ILE A 53 -18.51 -29.13 6.32
N THR A 54 -19.35 -28.11 6.16
CA THR A 54 -20.23 -27.96 4.99
C THR A 54 -19.46 -27.64 3.70
N SER A 55 -18.34 -26.92 3.77
CA SER A 55 -17.44 -26.71 2.62
C SER A 55 -16.72 -28.00 2.16
N GLN A 56 -16.53 -28.98 3.04
CA GLN A 56 -15.83 -30.24 2.69
C GLN A 56 -16.75 -31.32 2.10
N HIS A 57 -18.08 -31.18 2.24
CA HIS A 57 -19.06 -32.11 1.65
C HIS A 57 -19.59 -31.70 0.26
N ALA A 58 -19.25 -30.52 -0.25
CA ALA A 58 -19.64 -30.09 -1.60
C ALA A 58 -18.66 -30.54 -2.71
N ASN A 59 -17.52 -31.14 -2.38
CA ASN A 59 -16.42 -31.35 -3.33
C ASN A 59 -15.93 -32.82 -3.48
N LYS A 60 -16.83 -33.80 -3.33
CA LYS A 60 -16.58 -35.20 -3.71
C LYS A 60 -17.83 -35.83 -4.35
N GLY A 61 -17.92 -35.76 -5.67
CA GLY A 61 -18.88 -36.51 -6.49
C GLY A 61 -18.52 -36.38 -7.96
N ALA A 62 -18.23 -37.51 -8.60
CA ALA A 62 -17.41 -37.65 -9.80
C ALA A 62 -18.17 -37.54 -11.13
N SER A 63 -17.35 -37.47 -12.19
CA SER A 63 -17.63 -37.29 -13.61
C SER A 63 -18.32 -38.46 -14.34
N SER A 64 -18.63 -38.20 -15.63
CA SER A 64 -18.95 -39.11 -16.77
C SER A 64 -20.44 -39.45 -16.94
N SER A 65 -21.05 -39.56 -18.13
CA SER A 65 -20.61 -39.71 -19.53
C SER A 65 -21.78 -39.48 -20.51
N SER A 66 -21.46 -39.06 -21.75
CA SER A 66 -22.08 -39.42 -23.06
C SER A 66 -23.62 -39.38 -23.26
N SER A 67 -24.11 -38.72 -24.32
CA SER A 67 -24.37 -39.31 -25.66
C SER A 67 -25.42 -38.54 -26.53
N PHE A 68 -25.18 -38.52 -27.84
CA PHE A 68 -26.12 -38.47 -29.00
C PHE A 68 -27.16 -37.34 -29.19
N SER A 69 -27.07 -36.63 -30.33
CA SER A 69 -28.00 -36.77 -31.49
C SER A 69 -27.74 -35.71 -32.61
N SER A 70 -27.48 -36.16 -33.84
CA SER A 70 -27.67 -35.44 -35.13
C SER A 70 -29.15 -35.56 -35.59
N PRO A 71 -29.66 -35.17 -36.80
CA PRO A 71 -29.03 -34.73 -38.08
C PRO A 71 -29.73 -33.51 -38.77
N LEU A 72 -29.28 -32.96 -39.91
CA LEU A 72 -29.68 -33.36 -41.28
C LEU A 72 -28.85 -32.68 -42.40
N ILE A 73 -28.50 -33.48 -43.41
CA ILE A 73 -27.89 -33.22 -44.74
C ILE A 73 -29.06 -33.25 -45.77
N GLN A 74 -29.13 -32.49 -46.89
CA GLN A 74 -28.64 -32.81 -48.27
C GLN A 74 -29.41 -31.84 -49.22
N ALA A 75 -28.82 -31.04 -50.12
CA ALA A 75 -28.23 -31.29 -51.44
C ALA A 75 -29.19 -31.78 -52.55
N SER A 76 -29.24 -31.03 -53.67
CA SER A 76 -29.39 -31.40 -55.10
C SER A 76 -29.67 -30.12 -55.91
N SER A 77 -29.33 -29.87 -57.17
CA SER A 77 -28.39 -30.36 -58.20
C SER A 77 -28.93 -29.78 -59.53
N SER A 78 -28.11 -29.19 -60.41
CA SER A 78 -28.28 -29.31 -61.88
C SER A 78 -27.15 -28.64 -62.66
N THR A 79 -26.64 -29.43 -63.60
CA THR A 79 -25.55 -29.28 -64.55
C THR A 79 -25.89 -28.30 -65.68
N GLN A 80 -24.91 -27.55 -66.20
CA GLN A 80 -24.52 -27.51 -67.63
C GLN A 80 -23.41 -26.47 -67.90
N ASN A 81 -22.35 -26.93 -68.56
CA ASN A 81 -21.31 -26.13 -69.20
C ASN A 81 -21.79 -25.75 -70.62
N PRO A 82 -21.39 -24.60 -71.19
CA PRO A 82 -20.24 -24.65 -72.12
C PRO A 82 -19.32 -23.40 -72.11
N GLU A 83 -18.06 -23.61 -72.48
CA GLU A 83 -17.04 -22.63 -72.90
C GLU A 83 -17.44 -21.83 -74.17
N PRO A 84 -16.62 -20.88 -74.71
CA PRO A 84 -15.52 -20.07 -74.14
C PRO A 84 -15.59 -18.57 -74.52
N VAL A 85 -14.96 -17.67 -73.76
CA VAL A 85 -14.29 -16.49 -74.35
C VAL A 85 -13.26 -15.90 -73.38
N GLU A 86 -12.06 -15.67 -73.89
CA GLU A 86 -11.00 -14.92 -73.22
C GLU A 86 -11.45 -13.50 -72.91
N GLU A 87 -11.15 -13.00 -71.69
CA GLU A 87 -10.81 -11.60 -71.48
C GLU A 87 -10.15 -11.39 -70.10
N THR A 88 -8.87 -11.06 -70.17
CA THR A 88 -8.10 -10.16 -69.29
C THR A 88 -8.19 -10.32 -67.76
N LYS A 89 -7.06 -10.75 -67.20
CA LYS A 89 -6.64 -10.50 -65.81
C LYS A 89 -6.69 -9.01 -65.49
N GLU A 90 -7.54 -8.61 -64.55
CA GLU A 90 -7.35 -7.39 -63.76
C GLU A 90 -7.01 -7.85 -62.34
N ALA A 91 -5.75 -7.67 -61.97
CA ALA A 91 -5.27 -7.89 -60.62
C ALA A 91 -5.92 -6.84 -59.70
N GLY A 92 -6.47 -7.28 -58.57
CA GLY A 92 -6.92 -6.36 -57.53
C GLY A 92 -5.74 -5.49 -57.08
N GLU A 93 -5.80 -4.20 -57.39
CA GLU A 93 -4.83 -3.21 -56.95
C GLU A 93 -4.83 -3.19 -55.42
N SER A 94 -3.79 -3.77 -54.82
CA SER A 94 -3.49 -3.59 -53.40
C SER A 94 -3.09 -2.12 -53.24
N SER A 95 -3.96 -1.31 -52.65
CA SER A 95 -3.68 0.10 -52.37
C SER A 95 -2.49 0.21 -51.41
N SER A 96 -1.30 0.40 -51.98
CA SER A 96 -0.06 0.64 -51.26
C SER A 96 0.10 2.13 -50.97
N CYS A 97 0.43 2.47 -49.73
CA CYS A 97 0.63 3.83 -49.24
C CYS A 97 2.13 4.09 -49.03
N PHE A 98 2.55 5.35 -49.09
CA PHE A 98 3.95 5.73 -48.90
C PHE A 98 4.18 6.24 -47.46
N CYS A 99 5.24 5.78 -46.81
CA CYS A 99 5.64 6.27 -45.49
C CYS A 99 6.71 7.37 -45.61
N GLU A 100 6.47 8.52 -45.00
CA GLU A 100 7.37 9.69 -45.08
C GLU A 100 8.66 9.55 -44.23
N ILE A 101 8.71 8.63 -43.26
CA ILE A 101 9.88 8.41 -42.40
C ILE A 101 10.88 7.44 -43.03
N CYS A 102 10.43 6.26 -43.46
CA CYS A 102 11.31 5.26 -44.08
C CYS A 102 11.38 5.34 -45.61
N ALA A 103 10.55 6.17 -46.23
CA ALA A 103 10.44 6.30 -47.68
C ALA A 103 10.10 4.98 -48.42
N GLU A 104 9.40 4.05 -47.75
CA GLU A 104 8.97 2.77 -48.31
C GLU A 104 7.46 2.76 -48.62
N ARG A 105 7.06 1.99 -49.64
CA ARG A 105 5.64 1.65 -49.86
C ARG A 105 5.25 0.49 -48.95
N LYS A 106 4.09 0.63 -48.32
CA LYS A 106 3.53 -0.32 -47.37
C LYS A 106 2.08 -0.58 -47.69
N ASP A 107 1.61 -1.77 -47.35
CA ASP A 107 0.19 -2.09 -47.52
C ASP A 107 -0.66 -1.31 -46.53
N SER A 108 -1.93 -1.10 -46.86
CA SER A 108 -2.87 -0.35 -46.00
C SER A 108 -3.02 -0.93 -44.58
N GLU A 109 -2.66 -2.20 -44.37
CA GLU A 109 -2.65 -2.88 -43.06
C GLU A 109 -1.40 -2.54 -42.23
N GLU A 110 -0.27 -2.27 -42.89
CA GLU A 110 1.00 -1.88 -42.27
C GLU A 110 1.06 -0.36 -42.01
N MET A 111 0.08 0.40 -42.51
CA MET A 111 -0.02 1.83 -42.25
C MET A 111 -0.69 2.12 -40.91
N PHE A 112 -0.11 3.05 -40.16
CA PHE A 112 -0.74 3.57 -38.96
C PHE A 112 -1.96 4.41 -39.32
N LYS A 113 -3.11 4.05 -38.76
CA LYS A 113 -4.38 4.75 -38.99
C LYS A 113 -4.51 5.89 -37.99
N ASN A 114 -4.00 7.06 -38.35
CA ASN A 114 -4.25 8.27 -37.59
C ASN A 114 -5.48 9.01 -38.13
N HIS A 115 -6.47 9.26 -37.28
CA HIS A 115 -7.65 10.07 -37.63
C HIS A 115 -7.50 11.55 -37.27
N SER A 116 -6.39 11.93 -36.63
CA SER A 116 -6.19 13.27 -36.06
C SER A 116 -5.23 14.16 -36.86
N CYS A 117 -4.60 13.64 -37.91
CA CYS A 117 -3.87 14.40 -38.93
C CYS A 117 -3.85 13.65 -40.27
N VAL A 118 -3.40 14.30 -41.34
CA VAL A 118 -3.32 13.74 -42.71
C VAL A 118 -2.00 13.01 -43.00
N HIS A 119 -1.03 13.08 -42.09
CA HIS A 119 0.31 12.51 -42.28
C HIS A 119 0.29 10.98 -42.20
N SER A 120 1.01 10.34 -43.11
CA SER A 120 0.96 8.90 -43.33
C SER A 120 2.28 8.22 -43.00
N PHE A 121 2.26 7.38 -41.97
CA PHE A 121 3.42 6.66 -41.48
C PHE A 121 3.12 5.16 -41.34
N CYS A 122 4.12 4.31 -41.57
CA CYS A 122 3.96 2.89 -41.28
C CYS A 122 3.97 2.63 -39.77
N SER A 123 3.37 1.51 -39.37
CA SER A 123 3.30 1.02 -38.00
C SER A 123 4.68 0.97 -37.35
N ASP A 124 5.69 0.42 -38.04
CA ASP A 124 7.05 0.30 -37.52
C ASP A 124 7.69 1.66 -37.19
N CYS A 125 7.49 2.67 -38.05
CA CYS A 125 8.06 3.99 -37.84
C CYS A 125 7.39 4.70 -36.67
N ILE A 126 6.05 4.61 -36.56
CA ILE A 126 5.32 5.13 -35.39
C ILE A 126 5.76 4.42 -34.12
N SER A 127 5.89 3.10 -34.15
CA SER A 127 6.33 2.34 -33.00
C SER A 127 7.71 2.77 -32.53
N LYS A 128 8.66 2.96 -33.45
CA LYS A 128 10.03 3.42 -33.12
C LYS A 128 10.04 4.85 -32.61
N HIS A 129 9.26 5.74 -33.21
CA HIS A 129 9.12 7.13 -32.77
C HIS A 129 8.59 7.22 -31.34
N VAL A 130 7.47 6.55 -31.06
CA VAL A 130 6.88 6.47 -29.72
C VAL A 130 7.89 5.87 -28.74
N ALA A 131 8.48 4.72 -29.06
CA ALA A 131 9.47 4.08 -28.17
C ALA A 131 10.65 5.01 -27.83
N THR A 132 11.14 5.78 -28.82
CA THR A 132 12.21 6.75 -28.61
C THR A 132 11.76 7.90 -27.70
N LYS A 133 10.56 8.44 -27.90
CA LYS A 133 10.03 9.54 -27.08
C LYS A 133 9.80 9.12 -25.63
N ILE A 134 9.28 7.92 -25.40
CA ILE A 134 9.14 7.37 -24.05
C ILE A 134 10.51 7.13 -23.41
N GLN A 135 11.50 6.66 -24.17
CA GLN A 135 12.87 6.50 -23.69
C GLN A 135 13.53 7.84 -23.29
N GLU A 136 13.14 8.94 -23.95
CA GLU A 136 13.53 10.32 -23.62
C GLU A 136 12.71 10.92 -22.44
N SER A 137 11.87 10.13 -21.77
CA SER A 137 10.96 10.59 -20.70
C SER A 137 9.92 11.62 -21.15
N ILE A 138 9.55 11.61 -22.44
CA ILE A 138 8.50 12.47 -23.00
C ILE A 138 7.19 11.69 -23.07
N THR A 139 6.23 12.00 -22.21
CA THR A 139 4.94 11.31 -22.13
C THR A 139 3.90 11.82 -23.13
N VAL A 140 4.05 13.07 -23.59
CA VAL A 140 3.21 13.69 -24.63
C VAL A 140 3.87 13.52 -25.99
N VAL A 141 3.46 12.49 -26.73
CA VAL A 141 4.03 12.16 -28.03
C VAL A 141 3.20 12.82 -29.14
N SER A 142 3.82 13.70 -29.91
CA SER A 142 3.20 14.33 -31.08
C SER A 142 3.46 13.55 -32.36
N CYS A 143 2.68 13.86 -33.40
CA CYS A 143 2.90 13.43 -34.77
C CYS A 143 4.37 13.66 -35.19
N PRO A 144 5.02 12.69 -35.87
CA PRO A 144 6.41 12.83 -36.31
C PRO A 144 6.66 13.99 -37.29
N GLU A 145 5.62 14.45 -38.00
CA GLU A 145 5.73 15.54 -38.97
C GLU A 145 6.06 16.88 -38.32
N LEU A 146 7.00 17.61 -38.92
CA LEU A 146 7.46 18.91 -38.41
C LEU A 146 6.33 19.95 -38.45
N GLY A 147 6.03 20.54 -37.30
CA GLY A 147 4.97 21.56 -37.17
C GLY A 147 3.56 20.98 -37.01
N CYS A 148 3.42 19.66 -36.89
CA CYS A 148 2.14 19.04 -36.53
C CYS A 148 2.02 18.91 -35.00
N GLU A 149 1.08 19.66 -34.40
CA GLU A 149 0.84 19.64 -32.95
C GLU A 149 -0.10 18.52 -32.50
N THR A 150 -0.57 17.69 -33.43
CA THR A 150 -1.47 16.58 -33.14
C THR A 150 -0.81 15.58 -32.17
N VAL A 151 -1.44 15.35 -31.02
CA VAL A 151 -0.97 14.41 -30.00
C VAL A 151 -1.47 13.00 -30.31
N LEU A 152 -0.57 12.03 -30.25
CA LEU A 152 -0.87 10.62 -30.38
C LEU A 152 -1.29 10.05 -29.01
N THR A 153 -2.47 9.46 -28.95
CA THR A 153 -2.95 8.76 -27.75
C THR A 153 -2.41 7.33 -27.70
N ILE A 154 -2.21 6.81 -26.49
CA ILE A 154 -1.78 5.42 -26.32
C ILE A 154 -2.78 4.43 -26.92
N ASP A 155 -4.08 4.70 -26.82
CA ASP A 155 -5.14 3.85 -27.38
C ASP A 155 -5.07 3.74 -28.90
N ALA A 156 -4.73 4.84 -29.58
CA ALA A 156 -4.52 4.83 -31.03
C ALA A 156 -3.29 3.99 -31.41
N CYS A 157 -2.24 4.03 -30.58
CA CYS A 157 -0.97 3.35 -30.84
C CYS A 157 -0.92 1.90 -30.34
N ARG A 158 -1.83 1.48 -29.46
CA ARG A 158 -1.85 0.18 -28.77
C ARG A 158 -1.76 -1.05 -29.70
N ARG A 159 -2.26 -0.94 -30.93
CA ARG A 159 -2.21 -2.04 -31.91
C ARG A 159 -0.84 -2.21 -32.60
N VAL A 160 -0.04 -1.15 -32.57
CA VAL A 160 1.22 -1.04 -33.31
C VAL A 160 2.42 -1.15 -32.37
N LEU A 161 2.26 -0.79 -31.10
CA LEU A 161 3.34 -0.82 -30.12
C LEU A 161 3.62 -2.23 -29.58
N PRO A 162 4.89 -2.61 -29.36
CA PRO A 162 5.26 -3.74 -28.51
C PRO A 162 4.70 -3.59 -27.10
N LYS A 163 4.38 -4.71 -26.43
CA LYS A 163 3.81 -4.71 -25.08
C LYS A 163 4.69 -3.96 -24.07
N GLU A 164 6.00 -4.15 -24.17
CA GLU A 164 6.98 -3.53 -23.27
C GLU A 164 6.98 -2.00 -23.39
N VAL A 165 6.72 -1.47 -24.60
CA VAL A 165 6.62 -0.02 -24.83
C VAL A 165 5.29 0.51 -24.32
N GLN A 166 4.21 -0.26 -24.49
CA GLN A 166 2.89 0.10 -23.94
C GLN A 166 2.95 0.22 -22.42
N GLU A 167 3.48 -0.80 -21.74
CA GLU A 167 3.60 -0.82 -20.28
C GLU A 167 4.45 0.34 -19.75
N ARG A 168 5.53 0.69 -20.45
CA ARG A 168 6.36 1.86 -20.10
C ARG A 168 5.61 3.18 -20.29
N TRP A 169 4.86 3.32 -21.38
CA TRP A 169 4.08 4.54 -21.63
C TRP A 169 2.95 4.67 -20.62
N ASP A 170 2.21 3.59 -20.35
CA ASP A 170 1.17 3.53 -19.31
C ASP A 170 1.75 3.93 -17.94
N SER A 171 2.88 3.34 -17.54
CA SER A 171 3.55 3.65 -16.27
C SER A 171 3.96 5.13 -16.20
N ALA A 172 4.57 5.66 -17.26
CA ALA A 172 5.00 7.06 -17.30
C ALA A 172 3.81 8.04 -17.26
N LEU A 173 2.68 7.70 -17.90
CA LEU A 173 1.44 8.48 -17.80
C LEU A 173 0.89 8.46 -16.37
N CYS A 174 0.86 7.30 -15.71
CA CYS A 174 0.48 7.19 -14.31
C CYS A 174 1.38 8.04 -13.40
N GLU A 175 2.70 7.99 -13.60
CA GLU A 175 3.65 8.82 -12.84
C GLU A 175 3.42 10.32 -13.04
N THR A 176 3.10 10.78 -14.26
CA THR A 176 2.77 12.19 -14.49
C THR A 176 1.44 12.62 -13.85
N GLN A 177 0.55 11.68 -13.57
CA GLN A 177 -0.75 11.95 -12.97
C GLN A 177 -0.69 11.99 -11.45
N VAL A 178 0.36 11.44 -10.84
CA VAL A 178 0.64 11.53 -9.40
C VAL A 178 1.58 12.72 -9.17
N PRO A 179 1.09 13.84 -8.61
CA PRO A 179 1.97 14.96 -8.30
C PRO A 179 3.03 14.55 -7.27
N ALA A 180 4.29 14.93 -7.49
CA ALA A 180 5.40 14.61 -6.59
C ALA A 180 5.20 15.08 -5.12
N PHE A 181 4.33 16.07 -4.90
CA PHE A 181 3.99 16.54 -3.54
C PHE A 181 2.99 15.62 -2.80
N GLN A 182 2.38 14.66 -3.50
CA GLN A 182 1.50 13.65 -2.91
C GLN A 182 2.25 12.37 -2.54
N THR A 183 3.48 12.16 -3.04
CA THR A 183 4.28 10.98 -2.73
C THR A 183 5.22 11.21 -1.56
N PHE A 184 5.26 10.28 -0.61
CA PHE A 184 6.25 10.25 0.46
C PHE A 184 6.68 8.81 0.74
N TYR A 185 7.72 8.61 1.55
CA TYR A 185 8.19 7.28 1.90
C TYR A 185 7.79 6.90 3.33
N CYS A 186 7.57 5.62 3.54
CA CYS A 186 7.39 5.03 4.85
C CYS A 186 8.58 5.42 5.77
N PRO A 187 8.33 5.94 6.98
CA PRO A 187 9.39 6.45 7.86
C PRO A 187 10.28 5.35 8.45
N PHE A 188 9.85 4.10 8.34
CA PHE A 188 10.60 2.95 8.85
C PHE A 188 11.65 2.49 7.83
N LYS A 189 12.93 2.54 8.23
CA LYS A 189 14.10 2.29 7.37
C LYS A 189 14.16 0.90 6.75
N ASP A 190 13.53 -0.07 7.39
CA ASP A 190 13.38 -1.46 6.97
C ASP A 190 12.22 -1.68 5.99
N CYS A 191 11.35 -0.67 5.81
CA CYS A 191 10.24 -0.72 4.85
C CYS A 191 10.47 0.22 3.67
N SER A 192 10.57 1.54 3.93
CA SER A 192 10.74 2.59 2.92
C SER A 192 9.82 2.48 1.69
N ALA A 193 8.64 1.87 1.85
CA ALA A 193 7.63 1.82 0.80
C ALA A 193 7.17 3.23 0.40
N MET A 194 6.92 3.44 -0.90
CA MET A 194 6.35 4.69 -1.40
C MET A 194 4.85 4.72 -1.08
N LEU A 195 4.39 5.83 -0.51
CA LEU A 195 3.02 6.07 -0.06
C LEU A 195 2.47 7.32 -0.75
N LEU A 196 1.16 7.33 -0.97
CA LEU A 196 0.43 8.46 -1.54
C LEU A 196 -0.41 9.12 -0.44
N ASN A 197 -0.37 10.45 -0.42
CA ASN A 197 -1.26 11.29 0.36
C ASN A 197 -2.46 11.67 -0.51
N ASP A 198 -3.52 10.90 -0.40
CA ASP A 198 -4.79 11.04 -1.12
C ASP A 198 -5.77 12.02 -0.43
N ASN A 199 -5.30 12.79 0.54
CA ASN A 199 -6.11 13.74 1.29
C ASN A 199 -6.48 15.00 0.47
N GLU A 200 -7.35 14.81 -0.52
CA GLU A 200 -7.93 15.88 -1.32
C GLU A 200 -8.94 16.73 -0.53
N GLY A 201 -9.45 16.20 0.59
CA GLY A 201 -10.51 16.81 1.41
C GLY A 201 -10.03 17.81 2.46
N GLY A 202 -8.72 17.96 2.67
CA GLY A 202 -8.15 18.91 3.63
C GLY A 202 -8.39 18.53 5.11
N GLU A 203 -8.90 17.34 5.40
CA GLU A 203 -9.02 16.85 6.78
C GLU A 203 -7.62 16.55 7.33
N VAL A 204 -7.34 16.99 8.55
CA VAL A 204 -6.03 16.75 9.16
C VAL A 204 -5.96 15.30 9.64
N ILE A 205 -5.53 14.40 8.75
CA ILE A 205 -5.20 13.03 9.11
C ILE A 205 -3.82 13.02 9.76
N ARG A 206 -3.76 12.60 11.01
CA ARG A 206 -2.49 12.46 11.75
C ARG A 206 -2.08 11.02 11.87
N GLU A 207 -2.97 10.15 12.30
CA GLU A 207 -2.70 8.72 12.45
C GLU A 207 -2.94 8.01 11.12
N SER A 208 -1.96 7.25 10.64
CA SER A 208 -2.09 6.45 9.42
C SER A 208 -1.26 5.18 9.51
N GLU A 209 -1.70 4.14 8.83
CA GLU A 209 -1.03 2.84 8.80
C GLU A 209 -0.32 2.65 7.46
N CYS A 210 0.91 2.17 7.48
CA CYS A 210 1.62 1.81 6.25
C CYS A 210 1.05 0.51 5.67
N PRO A 211 0.52 0.48 4.44
CA PRO A 211 -0.05 -0.75 3.85
C PRO A 211 0.97 -1.87 3.62
N SER A 212 2.26 -1.55 3.57
CA SER A 212 3.33 -2.54 3.31
C SER A 212 3.89 -3.19 4.58
N CYS A 213 3.91 -2.47 5.71
CA CYS A 213 4.48 -3.00 6.95
C CYS A 213 3.54 -2.92 8.16
N HIS A 214 2.31 -2.44 7.97
CA HIS A 214 1.24 -2.35 8.98
C HIS A 214 1.62 -1.58 10.26
N ARG A 215 2.65 -0.73 10.17
CA ARG A 215 3.08 0.12 11.28
C ARG A 215 2.46 1.51 11.17
N LEU A 216 1.99 2.00 12.30
CA LEU A 216 1.42 3.33 12.43
C LEU A 216 2.49 4.42 12.32
N PHE A 217 2.17 5.48 11.61
CA PHE A 217 2.99 6.67 11.44
C PHE A 217 2.15 7.94 11.51
N CYS A 218 2.83 9.08 11.71
CA CYS A 218 2.19 10.38 11.63
C CYS A 218 2.20 10.90 10.18
N ALA A 219 1.03 11.08 9.55
CA ALA A 219 0.92 11.58 8.17
C ALA A 219 1.26 13.07 8.00
N GLN A 220 1.36 13.83 9.11
CA GLN A 220 1.83 15.22 9.08
C GLN A 220 3.34 15.34 9.27
N CYS A 221 3.90 14.58 10.21
CA CYS A 221 5.32 14.66 10.56
C CYS A 221 6.20 13.71 9.74
N TYR A 222 5.59 12.71 9.09
CA TYR A 222 6.28 11.62 8.38
C TYR A 222 7.30 10.89 9.28
N VAL A 223 6.88 10.56 10.49
CA VAL A 223 7.67 9.85 11.52
C VAL A 223 6.84 8.72 12.12
N ALA A 224 7.47 7.83 12.89
CA ALA A 224 6.75 6.81 13.66
C ALA A 224 5.63 7.44 14.51
N TRP A 225 4.51 6.74 14.65
CA TRP A 225 3.34 7.26 15.37
C TRP A 225 3.69 7.63 16.81
N HIS A 226 3.22 8.80 17.24
CA HIS A 226 3.49 9.35 18.56
C HIS A 226 2.17 9.63 19.30
N PRO A 227 1.56 8.58 19.90
CA PRO A 227 0.29 8.71 20.59
C PRO A 227 0.42 9.68 21.77
N GLY A 228 -0.62 10.50 21.97
CA GLY A 228 -0.70 11.40 23.11
C GLY A 228 0.19 12.64 23.08
N VAL A 229 1.00 12.79 22.03
CA VAL A 229 1.87 13.95 21.83
C VAL A 229 1.46 14.68 20.55
N GLU A 230 1.20 15.98 20.68
CA GLU A 230 0.93 16.85 19.54
C GLU A 230 2.17 16.99 18.65
N CYS A 231 1.98 17.19 17.34
CA CYS A 231 3.08 17.30 16.38
C CYS A 231 4.09 18.37 16.80
N GLU A 232 3.62 19.54 17.25
CA GLU A 232 4.48 20.62 17.71
C GLU A 232 5.25 20.26 18.97
N GLU A 233 4.66 19.48 19.88
CA GLU A 233 5.36 19.00 21.07
C GLU A 233 6.42 17.97 20.69
N TYR A 234 6.07 17.00 19.84
CA TYR A 234 6.97 15.96 19.35
C TYR A 234 8.23 16.55 18.71
N GLN A 235 8.07 17.58 17.87
CA GLN A 235 9.19 18.26 17.21
C GLN A 235 10.13 18.99 18.18
N ARG A 236 9.65 19.38 19.37
CA ARG A 236 10.48 19.99 20.42
C ARG A 236 11.23 18.98 21.28
N LEU A 237 10.90 17.69 21.18
CA LEU A 237 11.56 16.65 21.95
C LEU A 237 12.94 16.35 21.40
N ASN A 238 13.86 16.03 22.30
CA ASN A 238 15.16 15.50 21.92
C ASN A 238 15.01 14.06 21.41
N GLU A 239 15.99 13.58 20.65
CA GLU A 239 15.96 12.22 20.08
C GLU A 239 15.84 11.13 21.15
N ASP A 240 16.45 11.33 22.33
CA ASP A 240 16.41 10.43 23.48
C ASP A 240 15.03 10.37 24.17
N GLU A 241 14.10 11.26 23.82
CA GLU A 241 12.73 11.27 24.35
C GLU A 241 11.66 10.89 23.30
N ARG A 242 12.08 10.54 22.08
CA ARG A 242 11.20 10.16 20.96
C ARG A 242 11.06 8.64 20.80
N GLY A 243 11.68 7.86 21.68
CA GLY A 243 11.53 6.41 21.71
C GLY A 243 10.07 6.01 21.93
N ARG A 244 9.67 4.86 21.39
CA ARG A 244 8.31 4.32 21.58
C ARG A 244 7.96 4.24 23.07
N ASP A 245 8.86 3.66 23.85
CA ASP A 245 8.67 3.45 25.28
C ASP A 245 8.58 4.79 26.04
N ASP A 246 9.38 5.79 25.65
CA ASP A 246 9.33 7.14 26.24
C ASP A 246 8.00 7.85 25.98
N LEU A 247 7.46 7.70 24.77
CA LEU A 247 6.16 8.24 24.39
C LEU A 247 5.03 7.51 25.13
N MET A 248 5.12 6.18 25.29
CA MET A 248 4.15 5.42 26.07
C MET A 248 4.17 5.81 27.56
N VAL A 249 5.35 5.96 28.17
CA VAL A 249 5.48 6.43 29.55
C VAL A 249 4.94 7.84 29.71
N ARG A 250 5.15 8.72 28.70
CA ARG A 250 4.59 10.06 28.70
C ARG A 250 3.08 10.07 28.64
N GLU A 251 2.50 9.21 27.82
CA GLU A 251 1.05 9.10 27.73
C GLU A 251 0.44 8.61 29.03
N LEU A 252 1.00 7.54 29.60
CA LEU A 252 0.60 7.05 30.91
C LEU A 252 0.74 8.12 32.00
N ALA A 253 1.83 8.89 31.97
CA ALA A 253 2.04 9.99 32.90
C ALA A 253 1.00 11.10 32.74
N ARG A 254 0.52 11.36 31.53
CA ARG A 254 -0.55 12.33 31.26
C ARG A 254 -1.88 11.84 31.82
N GLU A 255 -2.24 10.59 31.56
CA GLU A 255 -3.45 9.94 32.07
C GLU A 255 -3.47 9.91 33.61
N ARG A 256 -2.37 9.48 34.23
CA ARG A 256 -2.22 9.43 35.70
C ARG A 256 -1.89 10.78 36.32
N ARG A 257 -1.74 11.84 35.51
CA ARG A 257 -1.35 13.19 35.91
C ARG A 257 -0.05 13.21 36.74
N TRP A 258 0.92 12.37 36.40
CA TRP A 258 2.25 12.35 36.99
C TRP A 258 3.02 13.62 36.63
N MET A 259 3.84 14.12 37.57
CA MET A 259 4.57 15.37 37.38
C MET A 259 6.06 15.09 37.13
N ARG A 260 6.67 15.73 36.14
CA ARG A 260 8.13 15.65 35.94
C ARG A 260 8.86 16.55 36.92
N CYS A 261 9.94 16.03 37.51
CA CYS A 261 10.83 16.84 38.32
C CYS A 261 11.46 17.97 37.47
N PRO A 262 11.41 19.24 37.90
CA PRO A 262 11.95 20.35 37.12
C PRO A 262 13.46 20.24 36.88
N ARG A 263 14.18 19.60 37.81
CA ARG A 263 15.64 19.46 37.80
C ARG A 263 16.12 18.25 37.00
N CYS A 264 15.62 17.05 37.29
CA CYS A 264 16.11 15.82 36.66
C CYS A 264 15.15 15.22 35.62
N LYS A 265 13.98 15.82 35.39
CA LYS A 265 12.97 15.42 34.40
C LYS A 265 12.33 14.04 34.57
N TYR A 266 12.73 13.25 35.56
CA TYR A 266 12.02 12.01 35.92
C TYR A 266 10.58 12.29 36.34
N TYR A 267 9.66 11.41 35.91
CA TYR A 267 8.29 11.39 36.39
C TYR A 267 8.25 11.03 37.86
N VAL A 268 7.39 11.73 38.60
CA VAL A 268 7.11 11.48 40.00
C VAL A 268 5.62 11.21 40.10
N GLU A 269 5.28 10.06 40.68
CA GLU A 269 3.93 9.74 41.09
C GLU A 269 3.68 10.26 42.51
N LYS A 270 2.49 10.82 42.73
CA LYS A 270 2.01 11.20 44.06
C LYS A 270 0.84 10.29 44.42
N THR A 271 1.03 9.48 45.47
CA THR A 271 -0.03 8.64 46.04
C THR A 271 -0.96 9.47 46.92
N GLU A 272 -0.45 10.06 48.01
CA GLU A 272 -1.26 10.79 49.00
C GLU A 272 -0.55 12.05 49.54
N GLY A 273 -1.17 12.77 50.48
CA GLY A 273 -0.53 13.89 51.19
C GLY A 273 -0.51 15.24 50.47
N CYS A 274 0.41 16.12 50.90
CA CYS A 274 0.50 17.51 50.45
C CYS A 274 1.17 17.68 49.07
N LEU A 275 1.15 18.91 48.53
CA LEU A 275 1.78 19.21 47.24
C LEU A 275 3.30 19.43 47.31
N HIS A 276 3.90 19.44 48.49
CA HIS A 276 5.36 19.53 48.65
C HIS A 276 5.99 18.16 48.41
N ILE A 277 6.74 18.03 47.31
CA ILE A 277 7.39 16.78 46.93
C ILE A 277 8.91 16.96 46.93
N THR A 278 9.61 15.96 47.46
CA THR A 278 11.07 15.84 47.36
C THR A 278 11.41 14.73 46.37
N CYS A 279 12.03 15.08 45.25
CA CYS A 279 12.46 14.12 44.23
C CYS A 279 13.64 13.27 44.73
N ARG A 280 13.88 12.10 44.10
CA ARG A 280 15.08 11.27 44.30
C ARG A 280 16.39 12.04 44.06
N CYS A 281 16.38 13.10 43.24
CA CYS A 281 17.53 14.00 43.06
C CYS A 281 17.67 15.07 44.16
N ALA A 282 16.96 14.91 45.28
CA ALA A 282 16.85 15.84 46.41
C ALA A 282 16.25 17.23 46.09
N PHE A 283 15.72 17.45 44.88
CA PHE A 283 15.04 18.69 44.53
C PHE A 283 13.63 18.74 45.10
N GLN A 284 13.30 19.82 45.79
CA GLN A 284 11.98 20.05 46.38
C GLN A 284 11.15 20.99 45.52
N PHE A 285 9.94 20.57 45.16
CA PHE A 285 9.07 21.32 44.27
C PHE A 285 7.60 21.10 44.61
N CYS A 286 6.74 22.01 44.14
CA CYS A 286 5.31 21.85 44.23
C CYS A 286 4.81 20.92 43.12
N TYR A 287 4.10 19.86 43.50
CA TYR A 287 3.53 18.89 42.57
C TYR A 287 2.40 19.44 41.70
N GLY A 288 1.73 20.52 42.15
CA GLY A 288 0.63 21.14 41.40
C GLY A 288 1.12 22.00 40.23
N CYS A 289 2.17 22.79 40.43
CA CYS A 289 2.64 23.78 39.46
C CYS A 289 4.09 23.58 38.98
N GLY A 290 4.81 22.60 39.52
CA GLY A 290 6.16 22.27 39.07
C GLY A 290 7.23 23.32 39.39
N VAL A 291 6.96 24.34 40.22
CA VAL A 291 7.99 25.31 40.65
C VAL A 291 8.72 24.84 41.92
N LYS A 292 9.95 25.34 42.09
CA LYS A 292 10.77 25.08 43.28
C LYS A 292 10.00 25.45 44.54
N TRP A 293 10.04 24.57 45.53
CA TRP A 293 9.40 24.83 46.81
C TRP A 293 10.16 25.92 47.58
N THR A 294 9.44 26.95 48.01
CA THR A 294 9.92 28.03 48.88
C THR A 294 8.96 28.16 50.06
N GLY A 295 9.42 28.74 51.19
CA GLY A 295 8.60 28.89 52.40
C GLY A 295 7.29 29.67 52.18
N ASP A 296 7.27 30.53 51.16
CA ASP A 296 6.14 31.38 50.81
C ASP A 296 5.21 30.73 49.76
N HIS A 297 5.50 29.50 49.33
CA HIS A 297 4.72 28.78 48.32
C HIS A 297 3.42 28.19 48.93
N GLY A 298 2.41 29.06 49.16
CA GLY A 298 1.09 28.69 49.67
C GLY A 298 -0.02 28.73 48.60
N GLY A 299 -1.14 28.04 48.86
CA GLY A 299 -2.41 28.21 48.11
C GLY A 299 -2.48 27.57 46.72
N CYS A 300 -1.51 26.77 46.32
CA CYS A 300 -1.57 26.07 45.04
C CYS A 300 -2.64 24.97 45.08
N GLN A 301 -3.60 25.03 44.16
CA GLN A 301 -4.56 23.96 43.92
C GLN A 301 -4.19 23.26 42.62
N ARG A 302 -4.34 21.94 42.58
CA ARG A 302 -4.08 21.13 41.40
C ARG A 302 -5.30 21.27 40.49
N ASN A 303 -5.12 21.80 39.27
CA ASN A 303 -6.12 21.70 38.21
C ASN A 303 -6.22 20.25 37.68
#